data_AF-A0A842XKA8-F1
#
_entry.id   AF-A0A842XKA8-F1
#
_cell.length_a   1.000
_cell.length_b   1.000
_cell.length_c   1.000
_cell.angle_alpha   90.00
_cell.angle_beta   90.00
_cell.angle_gamma   90.00
#
_symmetry.space_group_name_H-M   'P 1'
#
loop_
_entity.id
_entity.type
_entity.pdbx_description
1 polymer ?
#
loop_
_entity_poly.entity_id
_entity_poly.type
_entity_poly.pdbx_seq_one_letter_code
_entity_poly.pdbx_strand_id
1 'polypeptide(L)'
;MQKRGYELSIAIPASLVSDVPHLREKTVKISLIGRAAAIFCVNEIIVFPDLPDTDQRRDTNLIATILSYMETPQYLRKRLFKIKPELRYAGVLPPLRTPHHPLANRTKDLTLGEYREGAILSLTEAGSLVDIGVER
;
A
#
# COMPACT_ATOMS: atom_id res chain seq x y z
N MET A 1 -1.79 15.54 -13.25
CA MET A 1 -3.07 14.87 -12.95
C MET A 1 -3.99 15.94 -12.36
N GLN A 2 -5.12 16.27 -12.98
CA GLN A 2 -6.06 17.23 -12.39
C GLN A 2 -6.57 16.66 -11.06
N LYS A 3 -6.44 17.45 -9.98
CA LYS A 3 -6.89 17.05 -8.65
C LYS A 3 -8.43 17.04 -8.65
N ARG A 4 -9.06 15.91 -8.31
CA ARG A 4 -10.52 15.87 -8.12
C ARG A 4 -10.90 16.86 -7.01
N GLY A 5 -12.03 17.54 -7.15
CA GLY A 5 -12.54 18.49 -6.15
C GLY A 5 -13.20 17.84 -4.94
N TYR A 6 -13.08 16.52 -4.79
CA TYR A 6 -13.62 15.74 -3.68
C TYR A 6 -12.72 14.54 -3.40
N GLU A 7 -12.86 14.01 -2.18
CA GLU A 7 -12.22 12.77 -1.75
C GLU A 7 -13.20 11.60 -1.89
N LEU A 8 -12.69 10.44 -2.27
CA LEU A 8 -13.46 9.22 -2.42
C LEU A 8 -12.95 8.18 -1.41
N SER A 9 -13.78 7.83 -0.44
CA SER A 9 -13.54 6.71 0.49
C SER A 9 -14.43 5.52 0.15
N ILE A 10 -13.94 4.31 0.34
CA ILE A 10 -14.73 3.08 0.27
C ILE A 10 -14.62 2.32 1.58
N ALA A 11 -15.70 1.64 1.99
CA ALA A 11 -15.71 0.75 3.14
C ALA A 11 -15.84 -0.70 2.67
N ILE A 12 -15.00 -1.59 3.20
CA ILE A 12 -15.01 -3.02 2.90
C ILE A 12 -15.15 -3.85 4.18
N PRO A 13 -16.04 -4.86 4.19
CA PRO A 13 -16.22 -5.73 5.35
C PRO A 13 -15.02 -6.66 5.51
N ALA A 14 -14.63 -6.97 6.74
CA ALA A 14 -13.59 -7.94 7.04
C ALA A 14 -13.98 -9.36 6.59
N SER A 15 -15.29 -9.67 6.57
CA SER A 15 -15.82 -10.96 6.08
C SER A 15 -15.53 -11.23 4.60
N LEU A 16 -15.10 -10.22 3.83
CA LEU A 16 -14.76 -10.32 2.42
C LEU A 16 -13.78 -11.47 2.12
N VAL A 17 -12.93 -11.84 3.08
CA VAL A 17 -11.94 -12.92 2.91
C VAL A 17 -12.21 -14.13 3.79
N SER A 18 -13.29 -14.15 4.58
CA SER A 18 -13.54 -15.22 5.55
C SER A 18 -13.97 -16.53 4.90
N ASP A 19 -14.54 -16.47 3.68
CA ASP A 19 -14.92 -17.62 2.84
C ASP A 19 -13.71 -18.33 2.19
N VAL A 20 -12.54 -17.70 2.19
CA VAL A 20 -11.34 -18.18 1.51
C VAL A 20 -10.39 -18.85 2.51
N PRO A 21 -10.08 -20.15 2.41
CA PRO A 21 -9.26 -20.83 3.42
C PRO A 21 -7.77 -20.51 3.28
N HIS A 22 -7.27 -20.33 2.05
CA HIS A 22 -5.84 -20.22 1.79
C HIS A 22 -5.36 -18.78 1.69
N LEU A 23 -4.26 -18.47 2.41
CA LEU A 23 -3.66 -17.12 2.43
C LEU A 23 -3.31 -16.59 1.03
N ARG A 24 -2.85 -17.46 0.11
CA ARG A 24 -2.52 -17.07 -1.27
C ARG A 24 -3.75 -16.55 -2.01
N GLU A 25 -4.88 -17.22 -1.86
CA GLU A 25 -6.16 -16.84 -2.48
C GLU A 25 -6.72 -15.56 -1.84
N LYS A 26 -6.64 -15.44 -0.50
CA LYS A 26 -6.97 -14.19 0.21
C LYS A 26 -6.15 -13.02 -0.34
N THR A 27 -4.85 -13.23 -0.55
CA THR A 27 -3.93 -12.22 -1.09
C THR A 27 -4.36 -11.77 -2.48
N VAL A 28 -4.73 -12.70 -3.37
CA VAL A 28 -5.24 -12.36 -4.70
C VAL A 28 -6.55 -11.58 -4.59
N LYS A 29 -7.51 -12.03 -3.78
CA LYS A 29 -8.81 -11.37 -3.59
C LYS A 29 -8.64 -9.92 -3.11
N ILE A 30 -7.80 -9.70 -2.11
CA ILE A 30 -7.48 -8.36 -1.60
C ILE A 30 -6.79 -7.50 -2.68
N SER A 31 -5.92 -8.11 -3.49
CA SER A 31 -5.20 -7.37 -4.52
C SER A 31 -6.08 -6.81 -5.62
N LEU A 32 -7.21 -7.47 -5.91
CA LEU A 32 -8.21 -6.97 -6.85
C LEU A 32 -8.86 -5.69 -6.33
N ILE A 33 -9.13 -5.62 -5.02
CA ILE A 33 -9.64 -4.40 -4.38
C ILE A 33 -8.60 -3.28 -4.45
N GLY A 34 -7.33 -3.56 -4.10
CA GLY A 34 -6.26 -2.57 -4.16
C GLY A 34 -6.06 -2.01 -5.58
N ARG A 35 -6.12 -2.87 -6.60
CA ARG A 35 -6.07 -2.43 -8.01
C ARG A 35 -7.27 -1.57 -8.40
N ALA A 36 -8.48 -1.99 -8.06
CA ALA A 36 -9.68 -1.22 -8.37
C ALA A 36 -9.62 0.16 -7.71
N ALA A 37 -9.25 0.22 -6.42
CA ALA A 37 -9.06 1.47 -5.68
C ALA A 37 -8.05 2.41 -6.37
N ALA A 38 -6.92 1.86 -6.82
CA ALA A 38 -5.92 2.64 -7.57
C ALA A 38 -6.42 3.15 -8.92
N ILE A 39 -7.16 2.33 -9.68
CA ILE A 39 -7.74 2.73 -10.99
C ILE A 39 -8.75 3.87 -10.82
N PHE A 40 -9.59 3.79 -9.80
CA PHE A 40 -10.65 4.77 -9.54
C PHE A 40 -10.20 5.94 -8.65
N CYS A 41 -8.90 6.05 -8.37
CA CYS A 41 -8.30 7.10 -7.54
C CYS A 41 -9.04 7.27 -6.20
N VAL A 42 -9.25 6.15 -5.50
CA VAL A 42 -9.79 6.12 -4.13
C VAL A 42 -8.73 6.68 -3.17
N ASN A 43 -9.15 7.55 -2.27
CA ASN A 43 -8.29 8.20 -1.27
C ASN A 43 -8.12 7.35 -0.01
N GLU A 44 -9.17 6.64 0.40
CA GLU A 44 -9.19 5.89 1.65
C GLU A 44 -9.97 4.58 1.51
N ILE A 45 -9.44 3.51 2.10
CA ILE A 45 -10.11 2.22 2.23
C ILE A 45 -10.31 1.92 3.71
N ILE A 46 -11.56 1.91 4.15
CA ILE A 46 -11.94 1.61 5.53
C ILE A 46 -12.26 0.12 5.63
N VAL A 47 -11.54 -0.61 6.45
CA VAL A 47 -11.80 -2.04 6.73
C VAL A 47 -12.55 -2.14 8.05
N PHE A 48 -13.74 -2.73 8.07
CA PHE A 48 -14.57 -2.81 9.27
C PHE A 48 -15.01 -4.24 9.57
N PRO A 49 -15.08 -4.65 10.85
CA PRO A 49 -15.71 -5.90 11.23
C PRO A 49 -17.24 -5.80 11.06
N ASP A 50 -17.82 -6.75 10.34
CA ASP A 50 -19.23 -6.80 9.96
C ASP A 50 -19.99 -7.98 10.59
N LEU A 51 -19.29 -8.87 11.29
CA LEU A 51 -19.86 -10.02 12.00
C LEU A 51 -19.67 -9.83 13.52
N PRO A 52 -20.69 -9.36 14.26
CA PRO A 52 -20.58 -8.99 15.66
C PRO A 52 -20.10 -10.14 16.58
N ASP A 53 -20.53 -11.36 16.27
CA ASP A 53 -20.25 -12.55 17.09
C ASP A 53 -18.96 -13.29 16.69
N THR A 54 -18.17 -12.72 15.78
CA THR A 54 -16.96 -13.35 15.24
C THR A 54 -15.74 -12.45 15.41
N ASP A 55 -14.63 -13.00 15.91
CA ASP A 55 -13.36 -12.26 15.97
C ASP A 55 -12.74 -12.12 14.57
N GLN A 56 -12.98 -10.97 13.93
CA GLN A 56 -12.48 -10.65 12.60
C GLN A 56 -11.14 -9.87 12.60
N ARG A 57 -10.45 -9.75 13.75
CA ARG A 57 -9.19 -8.98 13.84
C ARG A 57 -8.12 -9.50 12.88
N ARG A 58 -8.04 -10.83 12.71
CA ARG A 58 -7.06 -11.45 11.81
C ARG A 58 -7.31 -11.07 10.34
N ASP A 59 -8.55 -11.14 9.89
CA ASP A 59 -8.92 -10.79 8.52
C ASP A 59 -8.79 -9.29 8.28
N THR A 60 -9.21 -8.46 9.25
CA THR A 60 -9.02 -7.00 9.21
C THR A 60 -7.54 -6.64 9.06
N ASN A 61 -6.68 -7.21 9.91
CA ASN A 61 -5.23 -6.96 9.87
C ASN A 61 -4.59 -7.45 8.56
N LEU A 62 -5.05 -8.59 8.04
CA LEU A 62 -4.56 -9.12 6.77
C LEU A 62 -4.89 -8.19 5.60
N ILE A 63 -6.15 -7.76 5.50
CA ILE A 63 -6.61 -6.82 4.46
C ILE A 63 -5.82 -5.52 4.55
N ALA A 64 -5.76 -4.90 5.72
CA ALA A 64 -5.02 -3.66 5.94
C ALA A 64 -3.53 -3.80 5.58
N THR A 65 -2.88 -4.87 6.04
CA THR A 65 -1.44 -5.11 5.78
C THR A 65 -1.15 -5.24 4.28
N ILE A 66 -1.97 -5.99 3.55
CA ILE A 66 -1.76 -6.19 2.11
C ILE A 66 -2.04 -4.91 1.33
N LEU A 67 -3.12 -4.19 1.65
CA LEU A 67 -3.45 -2.92 0.98
C LEU A 67 -2.36 -1.87 1.23
N SER A 68 -1.91 -1.70 2.48
CA SER A 68 -0.80 -0.80 2.80
C SER A 68 0.49 -1.20 2.06
N TYR A 69 0.80 -2.50 1.98
CA TYR A 69 1.97 -2.96 1.23
C TYR A 69 1.88 -2.65 -0.27
N MET A 70 0.68 -2.78 -0.85
CA MET A 70 0.45 -2.46 -2.26
C MET A 70 0.62 -0.98 -2.55
N GLU A 71 0.05 -0.11 -1.71
CA GLU A 71 0.10 1.35 -1.81
C GLU A 71 1.50 1.90 -1.52
N THR A 72 2.28 1.26 -0.65
CA THR A 72 3.65 1.71 -0.37
C THR A 72 4.56 1.55 -1.60
N PRO A 73 5.30 2.60 -1.99
CA PRO A 73 6.26 2.54 -3.10
C PRO A 73 7.33 1.47 -2.92
N GLN A 74 7.73 0.85 -4.03
CA GLN A 74 8.57 -0.35 -4.02
C GLN A 74 9.90 -0.16 -3.26
N TYR A 75 10.50 1.02 -3.37
CA TYR A 75 11.77 1.36 -2.69
C TYR A 75 11.63 1.51 -1.17
N LEU A 76 10.43 1.79 -0.64
CA LEU A 76 10.20 1.91 0.81
C LEU A 76 9.76 0.61 1.48
N ARG A 77 9.26 -0.37 0.71
CA ARG A 77 8.66 -1.60 1.27
C ARG A 77 9.59 -2.35 2.22
N LYS A 78 10.86 -2.53 1.84
CA LYS A 78 11.85 -3.26 2.66
C LYS A 78 12.13 -2.54 4.00
N ARG A 79 11.96 -1.22 4.02
CA ARG A 79 12.19 -0.39 5.21
C ARG A 79 10.96 -0.33 6.12
N LEU A 80 9.78 -0.17 5.54
CA LEU A 80 8.53 0.01 6.28
C LEU A 80 7.89 -1.32 6.71
N PHE A 81 8.10 -2.39 5.96
CA PHE A 81 7.53 -3.71 6.25
C PHE A 81 8.62 -4.68 6.67
N LYS A 82 8.59 -5.06 7.96
CA LYS A 82 9.32 -6.24 8.45
C LYS A 82 8.78 -7.51 7.77
N ILE A 83 9.53 -8.60 7.88
CA ILE A 83 9.05 -9.92 7.46
C ILE A 83 7.79 -10.26 8.26
N LYS A 84 6.66 -10.32 7.55
CA LYS A 84 5.32 -10.57 8.09
C LYS A 84 4.73 -11.82 7.45
N PRO A 85 4.18 -12.78 8.22
CA PRO A 85 3.52 -13.96 7.67
C PRO A 85 2.40 -13.63 6.66
N GLU A 86 1.69 -12.52 6.87
CA GLU A 86 0.63 -12.00 6.01
C GLU A 86 1.14 -11.69 4.59
N LEU A 87 2.41 -11.30 4.46
CA LEU A 87 3.05 -10.92 3.20
C LEU A 87 3.83 -12.06 2.54
N ARG A 88 3.68 -13.30 3.03
CA ARG A 88 4.36 -14.50 2.47
C ARG A 88 4.16 -14.63 0.95
N TYR A 89 2.99 -14.26 0.46
CA TYR A 89 2.64 -14.36 -0.96
C TYR A 89 2.63 -13.00 -1.67
N ALA A 90 3.32 -11.98 -1.16
CA ALA A 90 3.36 -10.65 -1.78
C ALA A 90 3.83 -10.66 -3.25
N GLY A 91 4.56 -11.69 -3.68
CA GLY A 91 4.98 -11.87 -5.08
C GLY A 91 3.84 -12.13 -6.07
N VAL A 92 2.64 -12.53 -5.62
CA VAL A 92 1.47 -12.63 -6.51
C VAL A 92 0.73 -11.31 -6.68
N LEU A 93 1.12 -10.26 -5.93
CA LEU A 93 0.45 -8.97 -5.99
C LEU A 93 0.73 -8.31 -7.35
N PRO A 94 -0.32 -7.91 -8.07
CA PRO A 94 -0.19 -7.20 -9.33
C PRO A 94 0.31 -5.77 -9.10
N PRO A 95 1.07 -5.19 -10.04
CA PRO A 95 1.58 -3.83 -9.91
C PRO A 95 0.44 -2.80 -9.98
N LEU A 96 0.51 -1.75 -9.15
CA LEU A 96 -0.44 -0.62 -9.19
C LEU A 96 -0.09 0.40 -10.28
N ARG A 97 1.20 0.68 -10.49
CA ARG A 97 1.70 1.71 -11.43
C ARG A 97 1.06 3.09 -11.23
N THR A 98 0.74 3.44 -9.99
CA THR A 98 0.26 4.77 -9.59
C THR A 98 1.42 5.79 -9.61
N PRO A 99 1.13 7.11 -9.71
CA PRO A 99 2.17 8.13 -9.82
C PRO A 99 3.22 8.12 -8.69
N HIS A 100 2.86 7.73 -7.47
CA HIS A 100 3.78 7.61 -6.33
C HIS A 100 4.67 6.35 -6.38
N HIS A 101 4.54 5.48 -7.40
CA HIS A 101 5.44 4.34 -7.66
C HIS A 101 6.35 4.61 -8.88
N PRO A 102 7.29 5.56 -8.80
CA PRO A 102 8.23 5.80 -9.88
C PRO A 102 9.12 4.57 -10.12
N LEU A 103 9.43 4.30 -11.40
CA LEU A 103 10.37 3.27 -11.81
C LEU A 103 11.80 3.80 -11.98
N ALA A 104 11.94 5.11 -12.21
CA ALA A 104 13.24 5.76 -12.32
C ALA A 104 13.89 5.88 -10.94
N ASN A 105 15.08 5.34 -10.78
CA ASN A 105 15.81 5.33 -9.51
C ASN A 105 17.18 6.02 -9.59
N ARG A 106 17.59 6.56 -10.74
CA ARG A 106 18.89 7.23 -10.88
C ARG A 106 18.74 8.73 -10.75
N THR A 107 19.70 9.37 -10.11
CA THR A 107 19.72 10.83 -9.91
C THR A 107 19.58 11.60 -11.22
N LYS A 108 20.20 11.12 -12.31
CA LYS A 108 20.13 11.76 -13.65
C LYS A 108 18.76 11.69 -14.31
N ASP A 109 17.89 10.78 -13.89
CA ASP A 109 16.56 10.56 -14.47
C ASP A 109 15.48 11.34 -13.71
N LEU A 110 15.87 12.09 -12.66
CA LEU A 110 14.97 12.91 -11.87
C LEU A 110 14.55 14.18 -12.61
N THR A 111 13.29 14.55 -12.42
CA THR A 111 12.74 15.80 -12.97
C THR A 111 12.51 16.82 -11.86
N LEU A 112 12.87 18.08 -12.11
CA LEU A 112 12.57 19.17 -11.18
C LEU A 112 11.06 19.32 -11.04
N GLY A 113 10.55 19.29 -9.81
CA GLY A 113 9.12 19.34 -9.49
C GLY A 113 8.43 17.97 -9.40
N GLU A 114 9.17 16.86 -9.54
CA GLU A 114 8.64 15.52 -9.27
C GLU A 114 8.31 15.34 -7.78
N TYR A 115 7.19 14.68 -7.50
CA TYR A 115 6.80 14.29 -6.15
C TYR A 115 7.16 12.83 -5.90
N ARG A 116 7.76 12.56 -4.73
CA ARG A 116 8.10 11.21 -4.27
C ARG A 116 7.75 11.05 -2.80
N GLU A 117 7.36 9.84 -2.44
CA GLU A 117 7.23 9.45 -1.04
C GLU A 117 8.62 9.30 -0.42
N GLY A 118 8.71 9.67 0.85
CA GLY A 118 9.98 9.69 1.57
C GLY A 118 9.87 9.01 2.92
N ALA A 119 10.87 8.22 3.30
CA ALA A 119 11.04 7.74 4.67
C ALA A 119 12.19 8.47 5.36
N ILE A 120 11.93 9.05 6.54
CA ILE A 120 12.96 9.70 7.35
C ILE A 120 13.95 8.63 7.84
N LEU A 121 15.24 8.85 7.59
CA LEU A 121 16.35 7.99 8.00
C LEU A 121 16.97 8.44 9.32
N SER A 122 17.14 9.74 9.48
CA SER A 122 17.71 10.34 10.67
C SER A 122 17.30 11.81 10.79
N LEU A 123 17.34 12.30 12.02
CA LEU A 123 17.11 13.69 12.38
C LEU A 123 18.43 14.27 12.90
N THR A 124 18.80 15.44 12.42
CA THR A 124 19.95 16.22 12.87
C THR A 124 19.51 17.65 13.17
N GLU A 125 20.35 18.43 13.84
CA GLU A 125 20.08 19.86 14.07
C GLU A 125 19.95 20.64 12.75
N ALA A 126 20.59 20.16 11.68
CA ALA A 126 20.55 20.78 10.35
C ALA A 126 19.35 20.33 9.50
N GLY A 127 18.59 19.31 9.92
CA GLY A 127 17.41 18.85 9.20
C GLY A 127 17.19 17.34 9.25
N SER A 128 16.49 16.80 8.26
CA SER A 128 16.14 15.38 8.17
C SER A 128 16.77 14.75 6.93
N LEU A 129 17.40 13.59 7.10
CA LEU A 129 17.81 12.76 5.96
C LEU A 129 16.62 11.90 5.54
N VAL A 130 16.24 11.96 4.26
CA VAL A 130 15.04 11.26 3.73
C VAL A 130 15.43 10.34 2.59
N ASP A 131 14.96 9.09 2.65
CA ASP A 131 15.07 8.09 1.58
C ASP A 131 13.90 8.24 0.62
N ILE A 132 14.19 8.67 -0.61
CA ILE A 132 13.22 8.86 -1.70
C ILE A 132 13.39 7.83 -2.83
N GLY A 133 14.10 6.72 -2.57
CA GLY A 133 14.28 5.65 -3.56
C GLY A 133 15.18 6.02 -4.74
N VAL A 134 16.19 6.86 -4.51
CA VAL A 134 17.17 7.26 -5.53
C VAL A 134 18.54 6.69 -5.17
N GLU A 135 19.13 5.95 -6.10
CA GLU A 135 20.51 5.51 -6.06
C GLU A 135 21.43 6.66 -6.47
N ARG A 136 22.52 6.82 -5.72
CA ARG A 136 23.57 7.79 -6.02
C ARG A 136 24.29 7.43 -7.31
#